data_AF-A0A7C7R366-F1
#
_entry.id   AF-A0A7C7R366-F1
#
_cell.length_a   1.000
_cell.length_b   1.000
_cell.length_c   1.000
_cell.angle_alpha   90.00
_cell.angle_beta   90.00
_cell.angle_gamma   90.00
#
_symmetry.space_group_name_H-M   'P 1'
#
loop_
_entity.id
_entity.type
_entity.pdbx_description
1 polymer ?
#
loop_
_entity_poly.entity_id
_entity_poly.type
_entity_poly.pdbx_seq_one_letter_code
_entity_poly.pdbx_strand_id
1 'polypeptide(L)'
;MGDRTDLAASGSEPADAFHATWAQNVITEALNRMRAEGEWSGRADVWGVFDCRVARPVLHGEKPVEYGDLVQRFGFRSPLQASNALVTAERMYGRMLRAVIGEYAEGEEEIEAEIAELRTILAPCHG
;
A
#
# COMPACT_ATOMS: atom_id res chain seq x y z
N MET A 1 52.70 16.22 -9.92
CA MET A 1 51.62 16.96 -9.25
C MET A 1 50.34 16.26 -9.67
N GLY A 2 49.92 15.27 -8.91
CA GLY A 2 48.85 14.36 -9.28
C GLY A 2 47.50 15.04 -9.10
N ASP A 3 46.75 15.05 -10.20
CA ASP A 3 45.30 15.20 -10.26
C ASP A 3 44.64 14.31 -9.20
N ARG A 4 43.73 14.89 -8.40
CA ARG A 4 42.92 14.13 -7.44
C ARG A 4 41.47 14.26 -7.83
N THR A 5 41.09 13.32 -8.68
CA THR A 5 39.75 12.89 -9.04
C THR A 5 38.81 12.87 -7.83
N ASP A 6 37.64 13.49 -8.03
CA ASP A 6 36.30 12.98 -7.70
C ASP A 6 36.21 11.79 -6.74
N LEU A 7 35.59 11.98 -5.57
CA LEU A 7 34.72 10.99 -4.93
C LEU A 7 33.91 11.64 -3.78
N ALA A 8 32.87 12.40 -4.13
CA ALA A 8 31.83 12.81 -3.19
C ALA A 8 30.44 12.48 -3.74
N ALA A 9 30.25 11.23 -4.14
CA ALA A 9 28.95 10.64 -4.39
C ALA A 9 29.03 9.20 -3.88
N SER A 10 28.36 8.89 -2.76
CA SER A 10 27.94 7.53 -2.30
C SER A 10 27.66 7.52 -0.79
N GLY A 11 26.74 8.37 -0.31
CA GLY A 11 26.21 8.30 1.06
C GLY A 11 24.70 8.07 1.12
N SER A 12 23.99 8.30 0.01
CA SER A 12 22.52 8.31 -0.07
C SER A 12 21.93 7.08 -0.76
N GLU A 13 22.57 6.53 -1.79
CA GLU A 13 21.98 5.43 -2.59
C GLU A 13 21.66 4.13 -1.83
N PRO A 14 22.51 3.64 -0.90
CA PRO A 14 22.20 2.40 -0.18
C PRO A 14 21.07 2.56 0.83
N ALA A 15 20.97 3.74 1.46
CA ALA A 15 19.90 4.05 2.41
C ALA A 15 18.56 4.16 1.67
N ASP A 16 18.52 4.88 0.55
CA ASP A 16 17.31 5.03 -0.27
C ASP A 16 16.80 3.68 -0.80
N ALA A 17 17.71 2.80 -1.25
CA ALA A 17 17.35 1.46 -1.71
C ALA A 17 16.82 0.56 -0.57
N PHE A 18 17.38 0.69 0.64
CA PHE A 18 16.88 -0.01 1.83
C PHE A 18 15.47 0.48 2.20
N HIS A 19 15.26 1.79 2.29
CA HIS A 19 13.96 2.40 2.58
C HIS A 19 12.90 2.01 1.53
N ALA A 20 13.25 2.02 0.25
CA ALA A 20 12.35 1.57 -0.82
C ALA A 20 11.98 0.08 -0.69
N THR A 21 12.97 -0.78 -0.40
CA THR A 21 12.73 -2.22 -0.21
C THR A 21 11.86 -2.49 1.01
N TRP A 22 12.14 -1.80 2.12
CA TRP A 22 11.32 -1.86 3.32
C TRP A 22 9.87 -1.46 3.03
N ALA A 23 9.66 -0.31 2.38
CA ALA A 23 8.32 0.17 2.03
C ALA A 23 7.55 -0.83 1.15
N GLN A 24 8.21 -1.40 0.14
CA GLN A 24 7.62 -2.42 -0.72
C GLN A 24 7.22 -3.69 0.05
N ASN A 25 8.07 -4.15 0.98
CA ASN A 25 7.79 -5.32 1.80
C ASN A 25 6.58 -5.10 2.72
N VAL A 26 6.53 -3.95 3.40
CA VAL A 26 5.41 -3.61 4.30
C VAL A 26 4.09 -3.54 3.53
N ILE A 27 4.06 -2.89 2.37
CA ILE A 27 2.86 -2.80 1.51
C ILE A 27 2.45 -4.19 1.02
N THR A 28 3.39 -4.98 0.50
CA THR A 28 3.12 -6.31 -0.04
C THR A 28 2.55 -7.23 1.02
N GLU A 29 3.13 -7.22 2.22
CA GLU A 29 2.66 -8.04 3.33
C GLU A 29 1.27 -7.60 3.81
N ALA A 30 1.01 -6.30 3.92
CA ALA A 30 -0.31 -5.79 4.30
C ALA A 30 -1.39 -6.19 3.27
N LEU A 31 -1.07 -6.14 1.97
CA LEU A 31 -1.96 -6.58 0.90
C LEU A 31 -2.22 -8.09 0.93
N ASN A 32 -1.18 -8.89 1.16
CA ASN A 32 -1.31 -10.34 1.27
C ASN A 32 -2.22 -10.74 2.44
N ARG A 33 -2.05 -10.10 3.61
CA ARG A 33 -2.92 -10.33 4.78
C ARG A 33 -4.35 -9.90 4.52
N MET A 34 -4.56 -8.74 3.88
CA MET A 34 -5.89 -8.28 3.52
C MET A 34 -6.59 -9.25 2.56
N ARG A 35 -5.87 -9.75 1.55
CA ARG A 35 -6.38 -10.75 0.62
C ARG A 35 -6.77 -12.04 1.34
N ALA A 36 -5.88 -12.58 2.17
CA ALA A 36 -6.14 -13.80 2.93
C ALA A 36 -7.35 -13.68 3.85
N GLU A 37 -7.48 -12.55 4.56
CA GLU A 37 -8.64 -12.26 5.41
C GLU A 37 -9.93 -12.12 4.60
N GLY A 38 -9.88 -11.49 3.42
CA GLY A 38 -11.03 -11.40 2.51
C GLY A 38 -11.50 -12.76 2.01
N GLU A 39 -10.57 -13.65 1.68
CA GLU A 39 -10.83 -15.03 1.26
C GLU A 39 -11.40 -15.86 2.43
N TRP A 40 -10.85 -15.73 3.63
CA TRP A 40 -11.27 -16.50 4.81
C TRP A 40 -12.63 -16.05 5.39
N SER A 41 -12.90 -14.74 5.44
CA SER A 41 -14.12 -14.17 6.02
C SER A 41 -15.33 -14.18 5.07
N GLY A 42 -15.18 -14.71 3.84
CA GLY A 42 -16.22 -14.67 2.82
C GLY A 42 -16.49 -13.25 2.28
N ARG A 43 -15.56 -12.32 2.48
CA ARG A 43 -15.62 -10.91 2.03
C ARG A 43 -14.69 -10.66 0.85
N ALA A 44 -14.64 -11.62 -0.08
CA ALA A 44 -13.84 -11.52 -1.30
C ALA A 44 -14.26 -10.33 -2.18
N ASP A 45 -15.50 -9.85 -2.04
CA ASP A 45 -16.02 -8.64 -2.67
C ASP A 45 -15.31 -7.36 -2.19
N VAL A 46 -15.01 -7.26 -0.88
CA VAL A 46 -14.28 -6.13 -0.30
C VAL A 46 -12.84 -6.08 -0.80
N TRP A 47 -12.14 -7.21 -0.76
CA TRP A 47 -10.79 -7.33 -1.34
C TRP A 47 -10.82 -7.01 -2.84
N GLY A 48 -11.74 -7.61 -3.59
CA GLY A 48 -11.82 -7.44 -5.04
C GLY A 48 -12.08 -5.98 -5.48
N VAL A 49 -12.90 -5.23 -4.74
CA VAL A 49 -13.10 -3.79 -5.00
C VAL A 49 -11.82 -3.01 -4.77
N PHE A 50 -11.12 -3.26 -3.66
CA PHE A 50 -9.86 -2.58 -3.36
C PHE A 50 -8.76 -2.88 -4.37
N ASP A 51 -8.63 -4.15 -4.75
CA ASP A 51 -7.68 -4.60 -5.76
C ASP A 51 -7.90 -3.88 -7.10
N CYS A 52 -9.16 -3.83 -7.57
CA CYS A 52 -9.52 -3.21 -8.85
C CYS A 52 -9.46 -1.67 -8.86
N ARG A 53 -9.66 -1.02 -7.71
CA ARG A 53 -9.76 0.46 -7.62
C ARG A 53 -8.48 1.12 -7.12
N VAL A 54 -7.68 0.41 -6.33
CA VAL A 54 -6.56 0.98 -5.60
C VAL A 54 -5.29 0.16 -5.83
N ALA A 55 -5.25 -1.11 -5.43
CA ALA A 55 -4.00 -1.86 -5.41
C ALA A 55 -3.38 -2.01 -6.82
N ARG A 56 -4.14 -2.50 -7.80
CA ARG A 56 -3.63 -2.65 -9.18
C ARG A 56 -3.36 -1.31 -9.87
N PRO A 57 -4.22 -0.29 -9.76
CA PRO A 57 -3.89 1.03 -10.28
C PRO A 57 -2.59 1.62 -9.73
N VAL A 58 -2.36 1.48 -8.42
CA VAL A 58 -1.16 2.02 -7.76
C VAL A 58 0.08 1.18 -8.09
N LEU A 59 -0.01 -0.15 -8.03
CA LEU A 59 1.16 -1.04 -8.17
C LEU A 59 1.49 -1.41 -9.62
N HIS A 60 0.50 -1.38 -10.51
CA HIS A 60 0.64 -1.85 -11.88
C HIS A 60 0.30 -0.77 -12.92
N GLY A 61 -0.03 0.45 -12.50
CA GLY A 61 -0.37 1.55 -13.40
C GLY A 61 -1.68 1.31 -14.18
N GLU A 62 -2.54 0.43 -13.68
CA GLU A 62 -3.81 0.12 -14.31
C GLU A 62 -4.83 1.26 -14.13
N LYS A 63 -5.85 1.28 -14.99
CA LYS A 63 -6.97 2.21 -14.80
C LYS A 63 -7.89 1.68 -13.70
N PRO A 64 -8.28 2.51 -12.72
CA PRO A 64 -9.30 2.12 -11.74
C PRO A 64 -10.59 1.69 -12.44
N VAL A 65 -11.11 0.52 -12.08
CA VAL A 65 -12.36 0.00 -12.66
C VAL A 65 -13.54 0.91 -12.29
N GLU A 66 -14.48 1.11 -13.21
CA GLU A 66 -15.67 1.92 -12.95
C GLU A 66 -16.65 1.22 -12.00
N TYR A 67 -17.34 1.97 -11.15
CA TYR A 67 -18.24 1.38 -10.16
C TYR A 67 -19.38 0.56 -10.77
N GLY A 68 -19.87 0.92 -11.96
CA GLY A 68 -20.88 0.14 -12.68
C GLY A 68 -20.41 -1.26 -13.07
N ASP A 69 -19.12 -1.42 -13.36
CA ASP A 69 -18.53 -2.72 -13.68
C ASP A 69 -18.28 -3.54 -12.41
N LEU A 70 -17.93 -2.88 -11.31
CA LEU A 70 -17.80 -3.53 -9.99
C LEU A 70 -19.13 -4.09 -9.50
N VAL A 71 -20.24 -3.39 -9.76
CA VAL A 71 -21.61 -3.84 -9.45
C VAL A 71 -21.89 -5.17 -10.13
N GLN A 72 -21.62 -5.26 -11.44
CA GLN A 72 -21.83 -6.49 -12.20
C GLN A 72 -20.87 -7.61 -11.77
N ARG A 73 -19.59 -7.27 -11.54
CA ARG A 73 -18.54 -8.24 -11.23
C ARG A 73 -18.69 -8.90 -9.86
N PHE A 74 -19.10 -8.13 -8.85
CA PHE A 74 -19.18 -8.59 -7.46
C PHE A 74 -20.62 -8.73 -6.95
N GLY A 75 -21.62 -8.49 -7.80
CA GLY A 75 -23.03 -8.66 -7.44
C GLY A 75 -23.57 -7.61 -6.48
N PHE A 76 -22.99 -6.39 -6.47
CA PHE A 76 -23.56 -5.29 -5.70
C PHE A 76 -24.90 -4.85 -6.30
N ARG A 77 -25.73 -4.20 -5.48
CA ARG A 77 -27.05 -3.67 -5.84
C ARG A 77 -26.96 -2.30 -6.51
N SER A 78 -25.89 -1.55 -6.25
CA SER A 78 -25.71 -0.20 -6.77
C SER A 78 -24.25 0.26 -6.69
N PRO A 79 -23.86 1.29 -7.48
CA PRO A 79 -22.55 1.93 -7.36
C PRO A 79 -22.25 2.44 -5.95
N LEU A 80 -23.28 2.90 -5.22
CA LEU A 80 -23.14 3.34 -3.83
C LEU A 80 -22.71 2.19 -2.92
N GLN A 81 -23.24 0.97 -3.11
CA GLN A 81 -22.80 -0.18 -2.33
C GLN A 81 -21.35 -0.54 -2.64
N ALA A 82 -20.93 -0.48 -3.91
CA ALA A 82 -19.53 -0.70 -4.29
C ALA A 82 -18.59 0.37 -3.68
N SER A 83 -19.01 1.63 -3.64
CA SER A 83 -18.28 2.71 -2.96
C SER A 83 -18.15 2.46 -1.45
N ASN A 84 -19.23 2.04 -0.78
CA ASN A 84 -19.17 1.67 0.64
C ASN A 84 -18.26 0.46 0.91
N ALA A 85 -18.24 -0.51 -0.01
CA ALA A 85 -17.31 -1.63 0.04
C ALA A 85 -15.86 -1.14 -0.05
N LEU A 86 -15.55 -0.17 -0.91
CA LEU A 86 -14.22 0.43 -1.01
C LEU A 86 -13.79 1.10 0.31
N VAL A 87 -14.67 1.92 0.93
CA VAL A 87 -14.36 2.55 2.23
C VAL A 87 -14.09 1.50 3.31
N THR A 88 -14.84 0.39 3.29
CA THR A 88 -14.61 -0.73 4.20
C THR A 88 -13.25 -1.37 3.95
N ALA A 89 -12.87 -1.51 2.68
CA ALA A 89 -11.62 -2.09 2.26
C ALA A 89 -10.41 -1.21 2.62
N GLU A 90 -10.51 0.11 2.47
CA GLU A 90 -9.48 1.07 2.90
C GLU A 90 -9.23 0.99 4.42
N ARG A 91 -10.29 0.90 5.22
CA ARG A 91 -10.17 0.70 6.67
C ARG A 91 -9.52 -0.64 7.00
N MET A 92 -9.83 -1.68 6.23
CA MET A 92 -9.26 -3.01 6.41
C MET A 92 -7.76 -3.01 6.07
N TYR A 93 -7.38 -2.42 4.94
CA TYR A 93 -5.98 -2.22 4.56
C TYR A 93 -5.22 -1.45 5.65
N GLY A 94 -5.76 -0.33 6.14
CA GLY A 94 -5.14 0.45 7.21
C GLY A 94 -4.91 -0.35 8.51
N ARG A 95 -5.84 -1.25 8.86
CA ARG A 95 -5.65 -2.18 10.00
C ARG A 95 -4.54 -3.20 9.73
N MET A 96 -4.48 -3.77 8.52
CA MET A 96 -3.43 -4.75 8.16
C MET A 96 -2.05 -4.10 8.12
N LEU A 97 -1.97 -2.88 7.59
CA LEU A 97 -0.74 -2.10 7.55
C LEU A 97 -0.19 -1.85 8.97
N ARG A 98 -1.06 -1.38 9.87
CA ARG A 98 -0.70 -1.20 11.30
C ARG A 98 -0.31 -2.51 11.95
N ALA A 99 -0.98 -3.61 11.64
CA ALA A 99 -0.65 -4.91 12.18
C ALA A 99 0.74 -5.39 11.75
N VAL A 100 1.12 -5.18 10.48
CA VAL A 100 2.47 -5.51 9.97
C VAL A 100 3.55 -4.67 10.66
N ILE A 101 3.32 -3.36 10.77
CA ILE A 101 4.28 -2.45 11.43
C ILE A 101 4.40 -2.78 12.93
N GLY A 102 3.28 -3.05 13.60
CA GLY A 102 3.23 -3.42 15.00
C GLY A 102 3.86 -4.77 15.35
N GLU A 103 4.36 -5.53 14.37
CA GLU A 103 5.18 -6.72 14.63
C GLU A 103 6.60 -6.36 15.07
N TYR A 104 7.06 -5.16 14.72
CA TYR A 104 8.41 -4.70 15.04
C TYR A 104 8.46 -3.32 15.71
N ALA A 105 7.44 -2.49 15.56
CA ALA A 105 7.32 -1.20 16.24
C ALA A 105 6.65 -1.35 17.63
N GLU A 106 7.26 -0.77 18.66
CA GLU A 106 6.80 -0.82 20.04
C GLU A 106 5.82 0.34 20.34
N GLY A 107 4.54 0.04 20.24
CA GLY A 107 3.46 0.93 20.67
C GLY A 107 2.99 1.92 19.61
N GLU A 108 1.93 2.65 19.96
CA GLU A 108 1.16 3.44 18.98
C GLU A 108 1.97 4.58 18.35
N GLU A 109 2.86 5.21 19.11
CA GLU A 109 3.69 6.32 18.65
C GLU A 109 4.70 5.87 17.58
N GLU A 110 5.35 4.72 17.79
CA GLU A 110 6.30 4.16 16.84
C GLU A 110 5.58 3.66 15.59
N ILE A 111 4.42 3.02 15.73
CA ILE A 111 3.58 2.63 14.59
C ILE A 111 3.22 3.84 13.73
N GLU A 112 2.84 4.97 14.33
CA GLU A 112 2.53 6.18 13.58
C GLU A 112 3.77 6.81 12.92
N ALA A 113 4.93 6.76 13.58
CA ALA A 113 6.18 7.23 13.02
C ALA A 113 6.57 6.43 11.76
N GLU A 114 6.49 5.11 11.83
CA GLU A 114 6.73 4.19 10.71
C GLU A 114 5.74 4.42 9.56
N ILE A 115 4.45 4.62 9.86
CA ILE A 115 3.46 4.96 8.82
C ILE A 115 3.78 6.30 8.16
N ALA A 116 4.26 7.29 8.92
CA ALA A 116 4.65 8.59 8.39
C ALA A 116 5.91 8.49 7.51
N GLU A 117 6.89 7.66 7.90
CA GLU A 117 8.07 7.36 7.09
C GLU A 117 7.67 6.65 5.79
N LEU A 118 6.80 5.65 5.87
CA LEU A 118 6.27 4.95 4.70
C LEU A 118 5.63 5.91 3.70
N ARG A 119 4.81 6.86 4.19
CA ARG A 119 4.21 7.90 3.33
C ARG A 119 5.25 8.81 2.70
N THR A 120 6.32 9.13 3.42
CA THR A 120 7.40 9.98 2.92
C THR A 120 8.15 9.30 1.78
N ILE A 121 8.47 8.01 1.91
CA ILE A 121 9.15 7.22 0.88
C ILE A 121 8.30 7.06 -0.37
N LEU A 122 6.98 6.89 -0.20
CA LEU A 122 6.05 6.65 -1.31
C LEU A 122 5.51 7.94 -1.94
N ALA A 123 5.77 9.10 -1.33
CA ALA A 123 5.35 10.37 -1.89
C ALA A 123 6.00 10.54 -3.27
N PRO A 124 5.25 10.94 -4.31
CA PRO A 124 5.85 11.29 -5.59
C PRO A 124 6.91 12.37 -5.34
N CYS A 125 8.17 12.11 -5.67
CA CYS A 125 9.18 13.15 -5.73
C CYS A 125 8.65 14.22 -6.70
N HIS A 126 8.17 15.34 -6.17
CA HIS A 126 7.80 16.48 -6.98
C HIS A 126 9.11 17.10 -7.49
N GLY A 127 9.48 16.71 -8.70
CA GLY A 127 10.50 17.39 -9.51
C GLY A 127 9.92 18.55 -10.29
#